data_AF-A0A944W2Q1-F1
#
_entry.id   AF-A0A944W2Q1-F1
#
_cell.length_a   1.000
_cell.length_b   1.000
_cell.length_c   1.000
_cell.angle_alpha   90.00
_cell.angle_beta   90.00
_cell.angle_gamma   90.00
#
_symmetry.space_group_name_H-M   'P 1'
#
loop_
_entity.id
_entity.type
_entity.pdbx_description
1 polymer ?
#
loop_
_entity_poly.entity_id
_entity_poly.type
_entity_poly.pdbx_seq_one_letter_code
_entity_poly.pdbx_strand_id
1 'polypeptide(L)'
;MSPRRTSQDEKASEAQEPANFEDAFSRLEETVRKLETGPLSLDDSTRLFEEGMGLAKRCNELLSATELRVTRLQSAFAEQMRFVPDDSDADPDDDFDD
;
A
#
# COMPACT_ATOMS: atom_id res chain seq x y z
N MET A 1 -7.86 28.83 44.87
CA MET A 1 -7.90 27.41 45.31
C MET A 1 -8.10 26.53 44.09
N SER A 2 -7.03 25.91 43.59
CA SER A 2 -7.12 24.63 42.84
C SER A 2 -7.26 23.49 43.89
N PRO A 3 -7.72 22.26 43.57
CA PRO A 3 -7.01 21.37 42.63
C PRO A 3 -7.86 20.35 41.80
N ARG A 4 -7.25 19.91 40.68
CA ARG A 4 -7.17 18.55 40.08
C ARG A 4 -8.43 17.65 39.99
N ARG A 5 -8.72 17.14 38.79
CA ARG A 5 -8.21 15.85 38.28
C ARG A 5 -8.61 15.61 36.82
N THR A 6 -7.60 15.45 35.99
CA THR A 6 -7.59 14.69 34.74
C THR A 6 -8.07 13.26 35.01
N SER A 7 -9.05 12.77 34.25
CA SER A 7 -9.51 11.37 34.19
C SER A 7 -10.33 11.29 32.89
N GLN A 8 -9.93 10.62 31.80
CA GLN A 8 -9.22 9.36 31.66
C GLN A 8 -8.47 9.33 30.33
N ASP A 9 -7.15 9.19 30.40
CA ASP A 9 -6.38 8.34 29.50
C ASP A 9 -6.59 6.90 29.96
N GLU A 10 -7.45 6.12 29.31
CA GLU A 10 -7.43 4.65 29.42
C GLU A 10 -8.04 3.99 28.17
N LYS A 11 -7.23 3.80 27.13
CA LYS A 11 -7.16 2.53 26.39
C LYS A 11 -5.80 2.42 25.67
N ALA A 12 -4.85 1.87 26.40
CA ALA A 12 -3.75 1.13 25.81
C ALA A 12 -4.26 -0.24 25.32
N SER A 13 -3.58 -0.78 24.31
CA SER A 13 -3.72 -2.12 23.72
C SER A 13 -4.83 -2.27 22.67
N GLU A 14 -4.42 -2.11 21.41
CA GLU A 14 -4.36 -3.24 20.50
C GLU A 14 -3.11 -3.06 19.63
N ALA A 15 -2.29 -4.10 19.56
CA ALA A 15 -1.26 -4.24 18.54
C ALA A 15 -1.95 -4.43 17.18
N GLN A 16 -2.62 -3.40 16.69
CA GLN A 16 -3.21 -3.40 15.36
C GLN A 16 -2.03 -3.43 14.40
N GLU A 17 -1.86 -4.56 13.72
CA GLU A 17 -1.01 -4.60 12.54
C GLU A 17 -1.38 -3.42 11.65
N PRO A 18 -0.40 -2.67 11.13
CA PRO A 18 -0.69 -1.52 10.30
C PRO A 18 -1.60 -1.96 9.15
N ALA A 19 -2.81 -1.41 9.12
CA ALA A 19 -3.83 -1.83 8.16
C ALA A 19 -3.57 -1.26 6.76
N ASN A 20 -2.84 -0.15 6.68
CA ASN A 20 -2.47 0.54 5.45
C ASN A 20 -0.94 0.60 5.29
N PHE A 21 -0.50 0.97 4.09
CA PHE A 21 0.92 0.99 3.70
C PHE A 21 1.67 2.07 4.47
N GLU A 22 1.08 3.25 4.61
CA GLU A 22 1.66 4.42 5.24
C GLU A 22 2.01 4.16 6.71
N ASP A 23 1.11 3.52 7.46
CA ASP A 23 1.34 3.13 8.85
C ASP A 23 2.44 2.06 8.96
N ALA A 24 2.44 1.08 8.04
CA ALA A 24 3.43 0.01 8.03
C ALA A 24 4.83 0.55 7.74
N PHE A 25 4.91 1.45 6.77
CA PHE A 25 6.14 2.11 6.37
C PHE A 25 6.65 3.06 7.47
N SER A 26 5.77 3.84 8.09
CA SER A 26 6.14 4.73 9.20
C SER A 26 6.71 3.96 10.39
N ARG A 27 6.07 2.85 10.79
CA ARG A 27 6.58 1.95 11.84
C ARG A 27 7.91 1.32 11.46
N LEU A 28 8.10 0.97 10.18
CA LEU A 28 9.36 0.40 9.70
C LEU A 28 10.49 1.42 9.84
N GLU A 29 10.26 2.67 9.42
CA GLU A 29 11.24 3.73 9.57
C GLU A 29 11.59 3.99 11.05
N GLU A 30 10.60 4.01 11.95
CA GLU A 30 10.86 4.13 13.38
C GLU A 30 11.71 2.99 13.93
N THR A 31 11.43 1.76 13.47
CA THR A 31 12.18 0.56 13.86
C THR A 31 13.63 0.64 13.39
N VAL A 32 13.86 1.05 12.14
CA VAL A 32 15.19 1.29 11.58
C VAL A 32 15.91 2.41 12.33
N ARG A 33 15.25 3.54 12.57
CA ARG A 33 15.83 4.65 13.36
C ARG A 33 16.27 4.18 14.75
N LYS A 34 15.48 3.35 15.43
CA LYS A 34 15.83 2.77 16.75
C LYS A 34 17.04 1.83 16.66
N LEU A 35 17.11 1.01 15.61
CA LEU A 35 18.26 0.14 15.34
C LEU A 35 19.55 0.93 15.06
N GLU A 36 19.45 2.11 14.44
CA GLU A 36 20.61 2.95 14.09
C GLU A 36 21.10 3.86 15.23
N THR A 37 20.20 4.32 16.12
CA THR A 37 20.52 5.37 17.10
C THR A 37 20.98 4.88 18.47
N GLY A 38 20.68 3.64 18.85
CA GLY A 38 20.80 3.20 20.25
C GLY A 38 21.91 2.20 20.55
N PRO A 39 22.55 2.26 21.74
CA PRO A 39 23.13 1.06 22.34
C PRO A 39 21.96 0.15 22.79
N LEU A 40 21.55 -0.74 21.90
CA LEU A 40 20.52 -1.74 22.17
C LEU A 40 21.14 -2.97 22.85
N SER A 41 20.37 -3.59 23.74
CA SER A 41 20.70 -4.94 24.19
C SER A 41 20.58 -5.93 23.03
N LEU A 42 21.24 -7.09 23.12
CA LEU A 42 21.14 -8.13 22.09
C LEU A 42 19.69 -8.62 21.90
N ASP A 43 18.92 -8.67 22.98
CA ASP A 43 17.52 -9.09 22.95
C ASP A 43 16.65 -8.02 22.26
N ASP A 44 16.86 -6.74 22.59
CA ASP A 44 16.14 -5.63 21.96
C ASP A 44 16.46 -5.48 20.48
N SER A 45 17.72 -5.64 20.08
CA SER A 45 18.12 -5.57 18.67
C SER A 45 17.54 -6.73 17.86
N THR A 46 17.49 -7.93 18.44
CA THR A 46 16.87 -9.10 17.79
C THR A 46 15.37 -8.88 17.62
N ARG A 47 14.67 -8.41 18.65
CA ARG A 47 13.24 -8.13 18.59
C ARG A 47 12.89 -7.04 17.56
N LEU A 48 13.63 -5.92 17.56
CA LEU A 48 13.41 -4.85 16.59
C LEU A 48 13.71 -5.30 15.15
N PHE A 49 14.70 -6.18 14.96
CA PHE A 49 15.00 -6.76 13.66
C PHE A 49 13.86 -7.65 13.14
N GLU A 50 13.30 -8.51 13.99
CA GLU A 50 12.13 -9.33 13.65
C GLU A 50 10.90 -8.47 13.32
N GLU A 51 10.64 -7.42 14.11
CA GLU A 51 9.56 -6.46 13.82
C GLU A 51 9.79 -5.76 12.48
N GLY A 52 11.01 -5.29 12.22
CA GLY A 52 11.38 -4.63 10.96
C GLY A 52 11.20 -5.55 9.75
N MET A 53 11.58 -6.83 9.87
CA MET A 53 11.34 -7.83 8.82
C MET A 53 9.84 -8.05 8.56
N GLY A 54 9.04 -8.14 9.62
CA GLY A 54 7.58 -8.30 9.51
C GLY A 54 6.93 -7.11 8.79
N LEU A 55 7.31 -5.89 9.18
CA LEU A 55 6.83 -4.66 8.57
C LEU A 55 7.24 -4.55 7.09
N ALA A 56 8.50 -4.85 6.77
CA ALA A 56 8.99 -4.83 5.39
C ALA A 56 8.23 -5.83 4.50
N LYS A 57 7.98 -7.05 5.01
CA LYS A 57 7.18 -8.06 4.31
C LYS A 57 5.77 -7.55 4.04
N ARG A 58 5.13 -6.95 5.04
CA ARG A 58 3.77 -6.42 4.90
C ARG A 58 3.68 -5.27 3.90
N CYS A 59 4.66 -4.35 3.91
CA CYS A 59 4.76 -3.30 2.90
C CYS A 59 4.83 -3.89 1.48
N ASN A 60 5.63 -4.95 1.29
CA ASN A 60 5.75 -5.62 0.00
C ASN A 60 4.42 -6.27 -0.43
N GLU A 61 3.73 -6.96 0.47
CA GLU A 61 2.42 -7.57 0.18
C GLU A 61 1.37 -6.53 -0.26
N LEU A 62 1.33 -5.38 0.42
CA LEU A 62 0.41 -4.28 0.07
C LEU A 62 0.74 -3.68 -1.30
N LEU A 63 2.02 -3.49 -1.61
CA LEU A 63 2.46 -3.01 -2.91
C LEU A 63 2.10 -4.00 -4.03
N SER A 64 2.42 -5.28 -3.86
CA SER A 64 2.12 -6.31 -4.86
C SER A 64 0.62 -6.48 -5.09
N ALA A 65 -0.20 -6.42 -4.05
CA ALA A 65 -1.65 -6.46 -4.18
C ALA A 65 -2.19 -5.25 -4.98
N THR A 66 -1.61 -4.07 -4.74
CA THR A 66 -1.98 -2.84 -5.44
C THR A 66 -1.54 -2.88 -6.91
N GLU A 67 -0.33 -3.32 -7.18
CA GLU A 67 0.22 -3.49 -8.53
C GLU A 67 -0.66 -4.44 -9.36
N LEU A 68 -1.00 -5.61 -8.82
CA LEU A 68 -1.88 -6.57 -9.47
C LEU A 68 -3.25 -5.97 -9.80
N ARG A 69 -3.81 -5.15 -8.90
CA ARG A 69 -5.08 -4.48 -9.12
C ARG A 69 -4.98 -3.45 -10.24
N VAL A 70 -3.91 -2.66 -10.30
CA VAL A 70 -3.65 -1.69 -11.37
C VAL A 70 -3.51 -2.40 -12.71
N THR A 71 -2.71 -3.47 -12.79
CA THR A 71 -2.54 -4.26 -14.02
C THR A 71 -3.88 -4.78 -14.53
N ARG A 72 -4.72 -5.35 -13.65
CA ARG A 72 -6.06 -5.85 -14.04
C ARG A 72 -6.96 -4.73 -14.58
N LEU A 73 -6.93 -3.55 -13.96
CA LEU A 73 -7.70 -2.40 -14.43
C LEU A 73 -7.22 -1.92 -15.81
N GLN A 74 -5.91 -1.88 -16.02
CA GLN A 74 -5.32 -1.53 -17.32
C GLN A 74 -5.71 -2.53 -18.42
N SER A 75 -5.63 -3.83 -18.14
CA SER A 75 -6.04 -4.87 -19.09
C SER A 75 -7.52 -4.78 -19.45
N ALA A 76 -8.40 -4.63 -18.45
CA ALA A 76 -9.84 -4.49 -18.68
C ALA A 76 -10.18 -3.22 -19.49
N PHE A 77 -9.51 -2.11 -19.22
CA PHE A 77 -9.68 -0.88 -19.98
C PHE A 77 -9.21 -1.02 -21.44
N ALA A 78 -8.07 -1.69 -21.66
CA ALA A 78 -7.56 -1.96 -23.00
C ALA A 78 -8.49 -2.86 -23.81
N GLU A 79 -9.06 -3.91 -23.20
CA GLU A 79 -10.07 -4.75 -23.84
C GLU A 79 -11.31 -3.94 -24.22
N GLN A 80 -11.80 -3.07 -23.33
CA GLN A 80 -12.96 -2.23 -23.61
C GLN A 80 -12.71 -1.25 -24.78
N MET A 81 -11.53 -0.65 -24.89
CA MET A 81 -11.20 0.25 -25.99
C MET A 81 -10.96 -0.47 -27.33
N ARG A 82 -10.67 -1.77 -27.32
CA ARG A 82 -10.54 -2.59 -28.54
C ARG A 82 -11.86 -2.77 -29.29
N PHE A 83 -13.00 -2.54 -28.64
CA PHE A 83 -14.33 -2.66 -29.24
C PHE A 83 -14.83 -1.36 -29.90
N VAL A 84 -14.05 -0.29 -29.95
CA VAL A 84 -14.38 0.87 -30.79
C VAL A 84 -14.20 0.43 -32.25
N PRO A 85 -15.27 0.29 -33.05
CA PRO A 85 -15.14 -0.04 -34.46
C PRO A 85 -14.31 1.07 -35.11
N ASP A 86 -13.29 0.67 -35.86
CA ASP A 86 -12.56 1.60 -36.70
C ASP A 86 -13.48 1.91 -37.88
N ASP A 87 -14.20 3.05 -37.82
CA ASP A 87 -15.09 3.50 -38.89
C ASP A 87 -14.33 3.82 -40.21
N SER A 88 -13.02 3.52 -40.28
CA SER A 88 -12.17 3.69 -41.47
C SER A 88 -12.32 2.58 -42.51
N ASP A 89 -12.96 1.45 -42.20
CA ASP A 89 -13.21 0.35 -43.14
C ASP A 89 -14.52 0.53 -43.95
N ALA A 90 -15.15 1.71 -43.88
CA ALA A 90 -16.21 2.06 -44.82
C ALA A 90 -15.58 2.39 -46.18
N ASP A 91 -15.36 1.35 -47.01
CA ASP A 91 -14.98 1.48 -48.42
C ASP A 91 -15.92 2.49 -49.11
N PRO A 92 -15.44 3.69 -49.51
CA PRO A 92 -16.27 4.68 -50.19
C PRO A 92 -16.47 4.37 -51.68
N ASP A 93 -15.82 3.33 -52.20
CA ASP A 93 -15.69 3.06 -53.64
C ASP A 93 -16.60 1.93 -54.14
N ASP A 94 -17.78 1.73 -53.53
CA ASP A 94 -18.90 1.02 -54.18
C ASP A 94 -19.70 2.02 -55.05
N ASP A 95 -19.00 2.69 -55.97
CA ASP A 95 -19.60 3.48 -57.04
C ASP A 95 -20.12 2.49 -58.10
N PHE A 96 -21.41 2.23 -57.95
CA PHE A 96 -22.30 1.44 -58.78
C PHE A 96 -22.21 1.84 -60.26
N ASP A 97 -21.89 0.86 -61.12
CA ASP A 97 -21.87 0.93 -62.60
C ASP A 97 -23.20 1.49 -63.17
N ASP A 98 -23.16 2.63 -63.90
CA ASP A 98 -24.11 3.06 -64.94
C ASP A 98 -23.41 3.86 -66.06
#